data_AF-A0A916LKT1-F1
#
_entry.id   AF-A0A916LKT1-F1
#
_cell.length_a   1.000
_cell.length_b   1.000
_cell.length_c   1.000
_cell.angle_alpha   90.00
_cell.angle_beta   90.00
_cell.angle_gamma   90.00
#
_symmetry.space_group_name_H-M   'P 1'
#
loop_
_entity.id
_entity.type
_entity.pdbx_description
1 polymer ?
#
loop_
_entity_poly.entity_id
_entity_poly.type
_entity_poly.pdbx_seq_one_letter_code
_entity_poly.pdbx_strand_id
1 'polypeptide(L)'
;ACKSGGLVLAMRGLEDRKALSQLSRSTGVHVIAASTKEQFAAEVGELGHGVFTYTILEGLNGKASGGTETVTVRKLMGYVEEQLPEITKKYRQEAQYPIADSKGQDFPLAIVK
;
A
#
# COMPACT_ATOMS: atom_id res chain seq x y z
N ALA A 1 -5.87 -7.51 -5.83
CA ALA A 1 -6.01 -8.92 -6.25
C ALA A 1 -4.94 -9.78 -5.57
N CYS A 2 -5.24 -11.05 -5.30
CA CYS A 2 -4.24 -12.01 -4.87
C CYS A 2 -3.16 -12.11 -5.97
N LYS A 3 -1.86 -12.09 -5.61
CA LYS A 3 -0.71 -12.16 -6.56
C LYS A 3 -0.34 -10.88 -7.33
N SER A 4 -0.97 -9.73 -7.06
CA SER A 4 -0.62 -8.45 -7.73
C SER A 4 0.84 -8.03 -7.50
N GLY A 5 1.45 -8.44 -6.38
CA GLY A 5 2.83 -8.10 -6.06
C GLY A 5 3.86 -8.64 -7.06
N GLY A 6 3.57 -9.74 -7.75
CA GLY A 6 4.44 -10.26 -8.80
C GLY A 6 4.56 -9.32 -10.00
N LEU A 7 3.49 -8.58 -10.33
CA LEU A 7 3.53 -7.56 -11.37
C LEU A 7 4.36 -6.35 -10.93
N VAL A 8 4.21 -5.92 -9.67
CA VAL A 8 5.02 -4.81 -9.11
C VAL A 8 6.50 -5.15 -9.17
N LEU A 9 6.87 -6.38 -8.79
CA LEU A 9 8.25 -6.85 -8.85
C LEU A 9 8.76 -6.95 -10.30
N ALA A 10 7.94 -7.41 -11.24
CA ALA A 10 8.30 -7.45 -12.66
C ALA A 10 8.45 -6.05 -13.27
N MET A 11 7.59 -5.11 -12.88
CA MET A 11 7.64 -3.72 -13.34
C MET A 11 8.96 -3.07 -12.93
N ARG A 12 9.42 -3.27 -11.67
CA ARG A 12 10.74 -2.79 -11.21
C ARG A 12 11.91 -3.16 -12.14
N GLY A 13 11.87 -4.34 -12.76
CA GLY A 13 12.89 -4.80 -13.71
C GLY A 13 12.78 -4.21 -15.13
N LEU A 14 11.63 -3.65 -15.50
CA LEU A 14 11.37 -3.03 -16.80
C LEU A 14 11.64 -1.51 -16.81
N GLU A 15 11.90 -0.90 -15.66
CA GLU A 15 12.04 0.56 -15.48
C GLU A 15 13.35 1.17 -15.99
N ASP A 16 14.28 0.37 -16.51
CA ASP A 16 15.49 0.89 -17.21
C ASP A 16 15.16 1.63 -18.53
N ARG A 17 13.88 1.75 -18.90
CA ARG A 17 13.43 2.57 -20.04
C ARG A 17 13.35 4.05 -19.64
N LYS A 18 14.46 4.77 -19.89
CA LYS A 18 14.74 6.21 -19.64
C LYS A 18 13.54 7.18 -19.77
N ALA A 19 12.63 6.97 -20.73
CA ALA A 19 11.47 7.86 -20.96
C ALA A 19 10.36 7.73 -19.88
N LEU A 20 10.10 6.53 -19.37
CA LEU A 20 9.15 6.30 -18.28
C LEU A 20 9.73 6.77 -16.93
N SER A 21 11.05 6.62 -16.75
CA SER A 21 11.77 7.13 -15.57
C SER A 21 11.69 8.66 -15.43
N GLN A 22 11.77 9.40 -16.55
CA GLN A 22 11.70 10.86 -16.56
C GLN A 22 10.30 11.37 -16.16
N LEU A 23 9.23 10.80 -16.74
CA LEU A 23 7.85 11.16 -16.39
C LEU A 23 7.52 10.77 -14.93
N SER A 24 7.87 9.55 -14.51
CA SER A 24 7.65 9.03 -13.14
C SER A 24 8.32 9.90 -12.06
N ARG A 25 9.51 10.46 -12.33
CA ARG A 25 10.17 11.41 -11.43
C ARG A 25 9.40 12.72 -11.25
N SER A 26 8.71 13.19 -12.28
CA SER A 26 8.02 14.50 -12.28
C SER A 26 6.63 14.47 -11.64
N THR A 27 5.87 13.38 -11.77
CA THR A 27 4.47 13.29 -11.27
C THR A 27 4.28 12.41 -10.05
N GLY A 28 5.25 11.54 -9.73
CA GLY A 28 5.12 10.54 -8.67
C GLY A 28 4.30 9.33 -9.10
N VAL A 29 4.87 8.14 -8.99
CA VAL A 29 4.17 6.87 -9.19
C VAL A 29 4.40 6.02 -7.95
N HIS A 30 3.30 5.61 -7.32
CA HIS A 30 3.32 4.82 -6.10
C HIS A 30 2.41 3.61 -6.28
N VAL A 31 2.97 2.43 -6.08
CA VAL A 31 2.28 1.15 -6.25
C VAL A 31 2.39 0.39 -4.94
N ILE A 32 1.24 0.02 -4.36
CA ILE A 32 1.18 -0.83 -3.17
C ILE A 32 0.25 -2.01 -3.43
N ALA A 33 0.68 -3.21 -3.07
CA ALA A 33 -0.03 -4.45 -3.31
C ALA A 33 -0.12 -5.30 -2.05
N ALA A 34 -1.29 -5.91 -1.83
CA ALA A 34 -1.59 -6.69 -0.64
C ALA A 34 -0.69 -7.91 -0.43
N SER A 35 -0.22 -8.58 -1.48
CA SER A 35 0.43 -9.88 -1.33
C SER A 35 1.47 -10.20 -2.41
N THR A 36 2.53 -10.90 -1.99
CA THR A 36 3.47 -11.63 -2.87
C THR A 36 2.75 -12.83 -3.50
N LYS A 37 3.41 -13.47 -4.48
CA LYS A 37 2.88 -14.60 -5.26
C LYS A 37 2.52 -15.83 -4.38
N GLU A 38 2.76 -15.83 -3.08
CA GLU A 38 2.55 -16.96 -2.17
C GLU A 38 1.50 -16.69 -1.08
N GLN A 39 1.20 -15.42 -0.77
CA GLN A 39 0.27 -15.06 0.31
C GLN A 39 -1.16 -14.86 -0.21
N PHE A 40 -2.12 -15.62 0.33
CA PHE A 40 -3.54 -15.43 0.07
C PHE A 40 -4.06 -14.17 0.76
N ALA A 41 -4.78 -13.31 0.03
CA ALA A 41 -5.35 -12.10 0.62
C ALA A 41 -6.32 -12.47 1.75
N ALA A 42 -6.15 -11.84 2.90
CA ALA A 42 -7.00 -12.10 4.04
C ALA A 42 -8.37 -11.46 3.87
N GLU A 43 -9.41 -12.22 3.55
CA GLU A 43 -10.80 -11.80 3.73
C GLU A 43 -11.26 -12.22 5.12
N VAL A 44 -11.70 -11.25 5.92
CA VAL A 44 -12.27 -11.46 7.25
C VAL A 44 -13.72 -11.02 7.14
N GLY A 45 -14.66 -11.95 7.27
CA GLY A 45 -16.09 -11.69 7.08
C GLY A 45 -16.63 -10.57 7.98
N GLU A 46 -16.07 -10.41 9.18
CA GLU A 46 -16.43 -9.33 10.11
C GLU A 46 -16.02 -7.91 9.65
N LEU A 47 -15.01 -7.80 8.77
CA LEU A 47 -14.50 -6.50 8.30
C LEU A 47 -15.24 -5.97 7.07
N GLY A 48 -16.11 -6.78 6.44
CA GLY A 48 -16.79 -6.45 5.18
C GLY A 48 -15.87 -6.35 3.95
N HIS A 49 -14.55 -6.40 4.13
CA HIS A 49 -13.52 -6.28 3.11
C HIS A 49 -12.31 -7.18 3.43
N GLY A 50 -11.40 -7.32 2.47
CA GLY A 50 -10.07 -7.89 2.73
C GLY A 50 -9.25 -7.00 3.69
N VAL A 51 -8.40 -7.59 4.53
CA VAL A 51 -7.58 -6.90 5.54
C VAL A 51 -6.75 -5.78 4.92
N PHE A 52 -6.18 -5.99 3.73
CA PHE A 52 -5.46 -4.92 3.03
C PHE A 52 -6.34 -3.71 2.69
N THR A 53 -7.53 -3.97 2.14
CA THR A 53 -8.49 -2.91 1.83
C THR A 53 -8.94 -2.20 3.11
N TYR A 54 -9.23 -2.97 4.16
CA TYR A 54 -9.55 -2.44 5.48
C TYR A 54 -8.44 -1.50 6.00
N THR A 55 -7.19 -1.93 5.96
CA THR A 55 -6.04 -1.10 6.40
C THR A 55 -5.91 0.17 5.56
N ILE A 56 -6.11 0.12 4.24
CA ILE A 56 -6.08 1.33 3.40
C ILE A 56 -7.18 2.32 3.81
N LEU A 57 -8.41 1.83 4.00
CA LEU A 57 -9.55 2.67 4.36
C LEU A 57 -9.34 3.33 5.73
N GLU A 58 -8.86 2.58 6.71
CA GLU A 58 -8.52 3.09 8.04
C GLU A 58 -7.44 4.17 7.99
N GLY A 59 -6.40 3.96 7.17
CA GLY A 59 -5.35 4.93 6.95
C GLY A 59 -5.88 6.24 6.32
N LEU A 60 -6.69 6.12 5.27
CA LEU A 60 -7.34 7.25 4.60
C LEU A 60 -8.34 8.00 5.49
N ASN A 61 -8.97 7.30 6.44
CA ASN A 61 -9.85 7.90 7.44
C ASN A 61 -9.08 8.66 8.55
N GLY A 62 -7.78 8.87 8.36
CA GLY A 62 -6.95 9.74 9.19
C GLY A 62 -5.97 9.02 10.11
N LYS A 63 -6.02 7.68 10.22
CA LYS A 63 -5.03 6.94 11.04
C LYS A 63 -3.62 6.99 10.45
N ALA A 64 -3.50 7.19 9.14
CA ALA A 64 -2.21 7.39 8.49
C ALA A 64 -1.71 8.85 8.54
N SER A 65 -2.44 9.77 9.17
CA SER A 65 -2.08 11.19 9.13
C SER A 65 -0.83 11.56 9.93
N GLY A 66 -0.46 10.73 10.91
CA GLY A 66 0.64 10.99 11.82
C GLY A 66 0.46 12.27 12.64
N GLY A 67 -0.79 12.64 12.96
CA GLY A 67 -1.10 13.86 13.73
C GLY A 67 -1.05 15.15 12.90
N THR A 68 -1.08 15.04 11.58
CA THR A 68 -1.19 16.20 10.67
C THR A 68 -2.59 16.27 10.04
N GLU A 69 -2.92 17.39 9.42
CA GLU A 69 -4.22 17.60 8.77
C GLU A 69 -4.39 16.78 7.48
N THR A 70 -3.34 16.13 6.97
CA THR A 70 -3.37 15.43 5.68
C THR A 70 -2.73 14.05 5.73
N VAL A 71 -3.37 13.11 5.04
CA VAL A 71 -2.80 11.81 4.70
C VAL A 71 -2.16 11.94 3.32
N THR A 72 -0.85 11.75 3.23
CA THR A 72 -0.12 11.68 1.95
C THR A 72 0.03 10.23 1.49
N VAL A 73 0.36 10.01 0.21
CA VAL A 73 0.57 8.66 -0.31
C VAL A 73 1.70 7.94 0.42
N ARG A 74 2.82 8.62 0.73
CA ARG A 74 3.91 7.98 1.50
C ARG A 74 3.50 7.65 2.93
N LYS A 75 2.74 8.53 3.59
CA LYS A 75 2.23 8.24 4.94
C LYS A 75 1.28 7.05 4.95
N LEU A 76 0.38 6.99 3.96
CA LEU A 76 -0.52 5.85 3.80
C LEU A 76 0.26 4.55 3.57
N MET A 77 1.28 4.57 2.71
CA MET A 77 2.12 3.39 2.46
C MET A 77 2.83 2.92 3.74
N GLY A 78 3.44 3.84 4.50
CA GLY A 78 4.08 3.52 5.78
C GLY A 78 3.09 2.96 6.82
N TYR A 79 1.89 3.54 6.91
CA TYR A 79 0.82 3.03 7.75
C TYR A 79 0.42 1.60 7.37
N VAL A 80 0.29 1.30 6.07
CA VAL A 80 -0.07 -0.05 5.61
C VAL A 80 1.07 -1.04 5.88
N GLU A 81 2.33 -0.65 5.70
CA GLU A 81 3.50 -1.48 6.04
C GLU A 81 3.55 -1.85 7.52
N GLU A 82 3.19 -0.92 8.41
CA GLU A 82 3.19 -1.13 9.85
C GLU A 82 1.97 -1.95 10.31
N GLN A 83 0.78 -1.62 9.82
CA GLN A 83 -0.47 -2.14 10.37
C GLN A 83 -0.92 -3.45 9.73
N LEU A 84 -0.57 -3.70 8.47
CA LEU A 84 -1.00 -4.91 7.77
C LEU A 84 -0.51 -6.19 8.48
N PRO A 85 0.76 -6.30 8.93
CA PRO A 85 1.24 -7.47 9.67
C PRO A 85 0.50 -7.68 11.00
N GLU A 86 0.23 -6.60 11.73
CA GLU A 86 -0.41 -6.66 13.04
C GLU A 86 -1.88 -7.09 12.94
N ILE A 87 -2.60 -6.53 11.97
CA ILE A 87 -4.01 -6.87 11.73
C ILE A 87 -4.11 -8.32 11.22
N THR A 88 -3.24 -8.73 10.31
CA THR A 88 -3.28 -10.11 9.78
C THR A 88 -2.90 -11.16 10.81
N LYS A 89 -1.91 -10.92 11.67
CA LYS A 89 -1.63 -11.78 12.84
C LYS A 89 -2.85 -11.94 13.73
N LYS A 90 -3.56 -10.85 14.01
CA LYS A 90 -4.76 -10.87 14.86
C LYS A 90 -5.89 -11.74 14.28
N TYR A 91 -6.13 -11.66 12.98
CA TYR A 91 -7.28 -12.34 12.35
C TYR A 91 -6.97 -13.69 11.70
N ARG A 92 -5.70 -14.00 11.36
CA ARG A 92 -5.32 -15.23 10.65
C ARG A 92 -4.08 -15.93 11.19
N GLN A 93 -3.50 -15.46 12.30
CA GLN A 93 -2.31 -16.05 12.95
C GLN A 93 -1.02 -16.02 12.10
N GLU A 94 -1.07 -15.50 10.86
CA GLU A 94 0.08 -15.31 9.99
C GLU A 94 0.21 -13.84 9.58
N ALA A 95 1.44 -13.33 9.59
CA ALA A 95 1.74 -11.96 9.20
C ALA A 95 1.80 -11.81 7.68
N GLN A 96 1.05 -10.85 7.15
CA GLN A 96 1.11 -10.44 5.76
C GLN A 96 1.83 -9.09 5.64
N TYR A 97 2.74 -8.99 4.67
CA TYR A 97 3.47 -7.77 4.38
C TYR A 97 3.07 -7.25 2.99
N PRO A 98 2.85 -5.94 2.81
CA PRO A 98 2.57 -5.40 1.50
C PRO A 98 3.84 -5.41 0.63
N ILE A 99 3.66 -5.36 -0.69
CA ILE A 99 4.72 -4.94 -1.60
C ILE A 99 4.47 -3.48 -1.96
N ALA A 100 5.43 -2.63 -1.65
CA ALA A 100 5.40 -1.20 -1.94
C ALA A 100 6.52 -0.84 -2.90
N ASP A 101 6.22 -0.05 -3.93
CA ASP A 101 7.17 0.67 -4.76
C ASP A 101 6.75 2.13 -4.88
N SER A 102 7.68 3.05 -4.66
CA SER A 102 7.41 4.49 -4.58
C SER A 102 8.48 5.25 -5.34
N LYS A 103 8.07 6.08 -6.29
CA LYS A 103 8.93 6.94 -7.11
C LYS A 103 8.33 8.34 -7.23
N GLY A 104 9.20 9.34 -7.40
CA GLY A 104 8.81 10.73 -7.61
C GLY A 104 8.24 11.41 -6.37
N GLN A 105 7.40 12.44 -6.56
CA GLN A 105 6.92 13.30 -5.48
C GLN A 105 5.85 12.64 -4.61
N ASP A 106 5.83 13.01 -3.34
CA ASP A 106 4.72 12.70 -2.43
C ASP A 106 3.56 13.66 -2.71
N PHE A 107 2.32 13.23 -2.45
CA PHE A 107 1.13 14.05 -2.68
C PHE A 107 0.00 13.71 -1.68
N PRO A 108 -0.88 14.66 -1.36
CA PRO A 108 -1.99 14.44 -0.46
C PRO A 108 -3.07 13.55 -1.10
N LEU A 109 -3.63 12.64 -0.31
CA LEU A 109 -4.73 11.76 -0.68
C LEU A 109 -6.04 12.11 0.06
N ALA A 110 -5.94 12.54 1.32
CA ALA A 110 -7.10 12.89 2.15
C ALA A 110 -6.76 13.99 3.15
N ILE A 111 -7.80 14.73 3.56
CA ILE A 111 -7.77 15.70 4.66
C ILE A 111 -8.46 15.04 5.86
N VAL A 112 -7.83 15.14 7.04
CA VAL A 112 -8.42 14.67 8.29
C VAL A 112 -9.34 15.75 8.84
N LYS A 113 -10.58 15.39 9.13
CA LYS A 113 -11.57 16.28 9.76
C LYS A 113 -11.42 16.30 11.28
#